data_AF-A0A2V5Q5K1-F1
#
_entry.id   AF-A0A2V5Q5K1-F1
#
_cell.length_a   1.000
_cell.length_b   1.000
_cell.length_c   1.000
_cell.angle_alpha   90.00
_cell.angle_beta   90.00
_cell.angle_gamma   90.00
#
_symmetry.space_group_name_H-M   'P 1'
#
loop_
_entity.id
_entity.type
_entity.pdbx_description
1 polymer ?
#
loop_
_entity_poly.entity_id
_entity_poly.type
_entity_poly.pdbx_seq_one_letter_code
_entity_poly.pdbx_strand_id
1 'polypeptide(L)' 'GFEGKLTSSKWAKIAQCSQDTALRDILELVNHGILVKDAAGGRSTSYSLAQTGETGTSGGTTL' A
#
# COMPACT_ATOMS: atom_id res chain seq x y z
N GLY A 1 -4.93 -6.64 10.98
CA GLY A 1 -4.50 -6.11 9.66
C GLY A 1 -4.68 -4.61 9.64
N PHE A 2 -4.04 -3.91 8.72
CA PHE A 2 -4.42 -2.53 8.42
C PHE A 2 -5.47 -2.58 7.30
N GLU A 3 -6.71 -2.20 7.62
CA GLU A 3 -7.75 -1.98 6.60
C GLU A 3 -7.84 -0.47 6.35
N GLY A 4 -7.63 -0.07 5.09
CA GLY A 4 -7.78 1.32 4.64
C GLY A 4 -6.46 2.04 4.30
N LYS A 5 -6.46 3.37 4.45
CA LYS A 5 -5.38 4.27 4.05
C LYS A 5 -4.14 4.08 4.93
N LEU A 6 -3.09 3.50 4.36
CA LEU A 6 -1.77 3.45 4.95
C LEU A 6 -1.15 4.86 4.94
N THR A 7 -0.54 5.25 6.05
CA THR A 7 0.19 6.52 6.20
C THR A 7 1.57 6.25 6.82
N SER A 8 2.51 7.18 6.65
CA SER A 8 3.86 7.07 7.23
C SER A 8 3.86 6.82 8.74
N SER A 9 2.96 7.48 9.47
CA SER A 9 2.78 7.25 10.92
C SER A 9 2.30 5.85 11.25
N LYS A 10 1.43 5.25 10.41
CA LYS A 10 0.93 3.90 10.63
C LYS A 10 2.00 2.86 10.30
N TRP A 11 2.73 3.05 9.21
CA TRP A 11 3.88 2.21 8.86
C TRP A 11 4.96 2.25 9.94
N ALA A 12 5.33 3.44 10.42
CA ALA A 12 6.29 3.62 11.51
C ALA A 12 5.94 2.82 12.77
N LYS A 13 4.65 2.76 13.14
CA LYS A 13 4.17 1.98 14.29
C LYS A 13 4.25 0.46 14.07
N ILE A 14 4.03 -0.01 12.84
CA ILE A 14 4.02 -1.44 12.51
C ILE A 14 5.46 -1.96 12.33
N ALA A 15 6.28 -1.21 11.59
CA ALA A 15 7.67 -1.53 11.33
C ALA A 15 8.63 -1.13 12.46
N GLN A 16 8.09 -0.49 13.54
CA GLN A 16 8.86 0.03 14.67
C GLN A 16 10.07 0.88 14.26
N CYS A 17 9.86 1.75 13.27
CA CYS A 17 10.90 2.60 12.71
C CYS A 17 10.52 4.09 12.81
N SER A 18 11.52 4.97 12.66
CA SER A 18 11.29 6.43 12.63
C SER A 18 10.43 6.83 11.44
N GLN A 19 9.80 8.00 11.53
CA GLN A 19 8.90 8.50 10.48
C GLN A 19 9.63 8.75 9.15
N ASP A 20 10.89 9.20 9.20
CA ASP A 20 11.77 9.35 8.04
C ASP A 20 12.08 8.00 7.37
N THR A 21 12.39 6.98 8.17
CA THR A 21 12.65 5.61 7.68
C THR A 21 11.38 5.03 7.06
N ALA A 22 10.25 5.13 7.77
CA ALA A 22 8.95 4.67 7.30
C ALA A 22 8.54 5.31 5.98
N LEU A 23 8.84 6.60 5.78
CA LEU A 23 8.54 7.30 4.54
C LEU A 23 9.38 6.75 3.38
N ARG A 24 10.66 6.45 3.59
CA ARG A 24 11.52 5.80 2.58
C ARG A 24 11.01 4.41 2.24
N ASP A 25 10.69 3.59 3.24
CA ASP A 25 10.13 2.25 3.03
C ASP A 25 8.84 2.32 2.20
N ILE A 26 7.93 3.25 2.52
CA ILE A 26 6.70 3.44 1.76
C ILE A 26 7.01 3.84 0.31
N LEU A 27 7.95 4.75 0.08
CA LEU A 27 8.32 5.18 -1.28
C LEU A 27 8.86 4.00 -2.10
N GLU A 28 9.69 3.16 -1.50
CA GLU A 28 10.18 1.94 -2.14
C GLU A 28 9.01 1.01 -2.49
N LEU A 29 8.10 0.76 -1.56
CA LEU A 29 6.91 -0.08 -1.81
C LEU A 29 6.00 0.49 -2.90
N VAL A 30 5.89 1.81 -3.00
CA VAL A 30 5.18 2.48 -4.10
C VAL A 30 5.92 2.26 -5.41
N ASN A 31 7.24 2.39 -5.41
CA ASN A 31 8.09 2.15 -6.59
C ASN A 31 8.02 0.68 -7.06
N HIS A 32 7.92 -0.26 -6.12
CA HIS A 32 7.70 -1.68 -6.39
C HIS A 32 6.26 -2.01 -6.84
N GLY A 33 5.33 -1.04 -6.79
CA GLY A 33 3.93 -1.28 -7.13
C GLY A 33 3.17 -2.11 -6.09
N ILE A 34 3.68 -2.20 -4.86
CA ILE A 34 3.02 -2.86 -3.72
C ILE A 34 2.06 -1.88 -3.02
N LEU A 35 2.41 -0.60 -3.03
CA LEU A 35 1.56 0.49 -2.54
C LEU A 35 1.22 1.45 -3.68
N VAL A 36 0.04 2.04 -3.62
CA VAL A 36 -0.39 3.09 -4.54
C VAL A 36 -0.59 4.37 -3.74
N LYS A 37 0.10 5.43 -4.15
CA LYS A 37 -0.10 6.76 -3.60
C LYS A 37 -1.43 7.32 -4.14
N ASP A 38 -2.37 7.56 -3.25
CA ASP A 38 -3.65 8.19 -3.58
C ASP A 38 -3.44 9.70 -3.70
N ALA A 39 -3.84 10.28 -4.82
CA ALA A 39 -3.76 11.72 -5.09
C ALA A 39 -4.88 12.47 -4.34
N ALA A 40 -4.91 12.37 -3.01
CA ALA A 40 -5.83 13.14 -2.20
C ALA A 40 -5.35 14.61 -2.16
N GLY A 41 -6.06 15.48 -2.88
CA GLY A 41 -5.79 16.92 -3.03
C GLY A 41 -5.97 17.76 -1.74
N GLY A 42 -5.25 17.41 -0.68
CA GLY A 42 -5.18 18.14 0.59
C GLY A 42 -3.86 17.86 1.31
N ARG A 43 -3.64 18.44 2.51
CA ARG A 43 -2.38 18.31 3.29
C ARG A 43 -2.00 16.87 3.71
N SER A 44 -2.73 15.84 3.28
CA SER A 44 -2.53 14.45 3.72
C SER A 44 -2.35 13.51 2.53
N THR A 45 -1.15 12.94 2.42
CA THR A 45 -0.87 11.85 1.47
C THR A 45 -1.35 10.53 2.07
N SER A 46 -2.17 9.80 1.32
CA SER A 46 -2.68 8.48 1.70
C SER A 46 -2.15 7.42 0.74
N TYR A 47 -1.87 6.23 1.25
CA TYR A 47 -1.41 5.10 0.46
C TYR A 47 -2.40 3.94 0.59
N SER A 48 -2.62 3.21 -0.49
CA SER A 48 -3.46 2.02 -0.52
C SER A 48 -2.62 0.81 -0.91
N LEU A 49 -2.96 -0.37 -0.43
CA LEU A 49 -2.35 -1.60 -0.95
C LEU A 49 -2.70 -1.72 -2.43
N ALA A 50 -1.67 -1.89 -3.26
CA ALA A 50 -1.89 -2.41 -4.59
C ALA A 50 -2.48 -3.81 -4.40
N GLN A 51 -3.68 -4.02 -4.92
CA GLN A 51 -4.32 -5.32 -4.90
C GLN A 51 -3.48 -6.26 -5.76
N THR A 52 -2.47 -6.89 -5.15
CA THR A 52 -1.75 -7.99 -5.78
C THR A 52 -2.75 -9.13 -5.90
N GLY A 53 -3.10 -9.44 -7.14
CA GLY A 53 -4.24 -10.27 -7.47
C GLY A 53 -4.17 -11.63 -6.79
N GLU A 54 -5.31 -12.06 -6.25
CA GLU A 54 -5.60 -13.48 -6.16
C GLU A 54 -5.56 -14.05 -7.59
N THR A 55 -4.52 -14.81 -7.89
CA THR A 55 -4.61 -15.86 -8.91
C THR A 55 -5.45 -16.99 -8.32
N GLY A 56 -6.73 -17.07 -8.68
CA GLY A 56 -7.63 -18.05 -8.04
C GLY A 56 -9.05 -18.20 -8.57
N THR A 57 -9.31 -18.06 -9.88
CA THR A 57 -10.40 -18.82 -10.52
C THR A 57 -9.93 -19.31 -11.88
N SER A 58 -9.28 -20.47 -11.85
CA SER A 58 -9.39 -21.44 -12.93
C SER A 58 -10.81 -22.01 -12.88
N GLY A 59 -11.60 -21.85 -13.95
CA GLY A 59 -12.88 -22.55 -14.12
C GLY A 59 -14.00 -21.68 -14.68
N GLY A 60 -14.07 -21.55 -16.01
CA GLY A 60 -15.13 -20.80 -16.68
C GLY A 60 -15.29 -21.16 -18.16
N THR A 61 -15.56 -22.45 -18.42
CA THR A 61 -16.32 -23.05 -19.54
C THR A 61 -15.96 -22.70 -21.01
N THR A 62 -15.61 -23.78 -21.74
CA THR A 62 -15.87 -24.09 -23.15
C THR A 62 -16.72 -23.09 -23.94
N LEU A 63 -16.22 -22.65 -25.11
CA LEU A 63 -16.87 -22.74 -26.44
C LEU A 63 -15.85 -22.46 -27.56
#